data_AF-A0A443ZQF8-F1
#
_entry.id   AF-A0A443ZQF8-F1
#
_cell.length_a   1.000
_cell.length_b   1.000
_cell.length_c   1.000
_cell.angle_alpha   90.00
_cell.angle_beta   90.00
_cell.angle_gamma   90.00
#
_symmetry.space_group_name_H-M   'P 1'
#
loop_
_entity.id
_entity.type
_entity.pdbx_description
1 polymer ?
#
loop_
_entity_poly.entity_id
_entity_poly.type
_entity_poly.pdbx_seq_one_letter_code
_entity_poly.pdbx_strand_id
1 'polypeptide(L)'
;MKLQFRGWNREVTVHQHDVAKVVRKGGLYHEQKGVVEWHGPMSASGKVEKLSLNGAFLVDFTFEEEELRNWLKALVEADPAAALRLSSEAQAAAIIALSTATVKAVS
;
A
#
# COMPACT_ATOMS: atom_id res chain seq x y z
N MET A 1 1.15 0.95 7.28
CA MET A 1 0.14 1.44 6.31
C MET A 1 -0.76 2.41 7.05
N LYS A 2 -1.10 3.51 6.40
CA LYS A 2 -1.99 4.54 6.95
C LYS A 2 -3.15 4.77 6.02
N LEU A 3 -4.33 4.95 6.61
CA LEU A 3 -5.56 5.30 5.91
C LEU A 3 -5.98 6.70 6.34
N GLN A 4 -6.29 7.56 5.36
CA GLN A 4 -6.86 8.86 5.61
C GLN A 4 -8.19 8.99 4.89
N PHE A 5 -9.25 9.29 5.65
CA PHE A 5 -10.60 9.48 5.13
C PHE A 5 -10.93 10.97 5.08
N ARG A 6 -11.27 11.47 3.88
CA ARG A 6 -11.70 12.86 3.64
C ARG A 6 -13.12 12.87 3.11
N GLY A 7 -13.86 13.93 3.41
CA GLY A 7 -15.22 14.07 2.89
C GLY A 7 -15.25 14.14 1.38
N TRP A 8 -16.15 13.37 0.77
CA TRP A 8 -16.29 13.33 -0.69
C TRP A 8 -17.05 14.54 -1.26
N ASN A 9 -18.24 14.83 -0.72
CA ASN A 9 -19.15 15.89 -1.17
C ASN A 9 -19.43 16.96 -0.10
N ARG A 10 -18.71 16.92 1.01
CA ARG A 10 -18.85 17.85 2.14
C ARG A 10 -17.54 17.95 2.88
N GLU A 11 -17.26 19.11 3.45
CA GLU A 11 -16.14 19.25 4.37
C GLU A 11 -16.48 18.54 5.68
N VAL A 12 -15.64 17.59 6.09
CA VAL A 12 -15.74 16.84 7.33
C VAL A 12 -14.35 16.74 7.93
N THR A 13 -14.30 16.51 9.25
CA THR A 13 -13.04 16.22 9.94
C THR A 13 -12.35 15.04 9.26
N VAL A 14 -11.07 15.22 8.93
CA VAL A 14 -10.25 14.17 8.36
C VAL A 14 -9.98 13.12 9.43
N HIS A 15 -10.28 11.85 9.13
CA HIS A 15 -9.98 10.74 10.02
C HIS A 15 -8.72 10.03 9.55
N GLN A 16 -7.72 9.94 10.42
CA GLN A 16 -6.47 9.24 10.16
C GLN A 16 -6.39 8.00 11.02
N HIS A 17 -6.03 6.87 10.40
CA HIS A 17 -5.89 5.60 11.08
C HIS A 17 -4.62 4.88 10.65
N ASP A 18 -3.90 4.33 11.63
CA ASP A 18 -2.87 3.34 11.38
C ASP A 18 -3.52 1.97 11.20
N VAL A 19 -3.05 1.21 10.21
CA VAL A 19 -3.48 -0.17 9.98
C VAL A 19 -2.52 -1.10 10.70
N ALA A 20 -3.00 -1.75 11.75
CA ALA A 20 -2.20 -2.69 12.52
C ALA A 20 -2.09 -4.04 11.81
N LYS A 21 -0.89 -4.65 11.88
CA LYS A 21 -0.65 -6.01 11.40
C LYS A 21 -1.55 -7.01 12.13
N VAL A 22 -2.10 -7.96 11.40
CA VAL A 22 -2.87 -9.08 11.96
C VAL A 22 -2.37 -10.43 11.46
N VAL A 23 -2.51 -11.46 12.29
CA VAL A 23 -2.25 -12.85 11.93
C VAL A 23 -3.46 -13.69 12.24
N ARG A 24 -3.80 -14.61 11.32
CA ARG A 24 -4.89 -15.56 11.50
C ARG A 24 -4.40 -16.78 12.28
N LYS A 25 -4.96 -17.05 13.46
CA LYS A 25 -4.68 -18.25 14.28
C LYS A 25 -5.99 -18.85 14.74
N GLY A 26 -6.19 -20.15 14.53
CA GLY A 26 -7.43 -20.84 14.92
C GLY A 26 -8.71 -20.22 14.33
N GLY A 27 -8.62 -19.66 13.11
CA GLY A 27 -9.73 -19.00 12.44
C GLY A 27 -10.00 -17.54 12.83
N LEU A 28 -9.38 -17.04 13.90
CA LEU A 28 -9.51 -15.66 14.40
C LEU A 28 -8.32 -14.79 14.00
N TYR A 29 -8.53 -13.49 13.91
CA TYR A 29 -7.47 -12.50 13.67
C TYR A 29 -6.95 -11.95 14.99
N HIS A 30 -5.62 -11.93 15.13
CA HIS A 30 -4.93 -11.35 16.28
C HIS A 30 -4.00 -10.25 15.82
N GLU A 31 -4.06 -9.11 16.49
CA GLU A 31 -3.13 -8.00 16.27
C GLU A 31 -1.70 -8.40 16.65
N GLN A 32 -0.73 -7.96 15.85
CA GLN A 32 0.70 -8.17 16.09
C GLN A 32 1.47 -6.87 15.83
N LYS A 33 2.65 -6.74 16.45
CA LYS A 33 3.60 -5.68 16.12
C LYS A 33 4.17 -5.84 14.71
N GLY A 34 4.41 -4.72 14.04
CA GLY A 34 5.02 -4.66 12.71
C GLY A 34 4.09 -4.04 11.67
N VAL A 35 4.57 -3.99 10.43
CA VAL A 35 3.82 -3.47 9.28
C VAL A 35 2.85 -4.51 8.72
N VAL A 36 1.87 -4.07 7.92
CA VAL A 36 0.90 -4.97 7.30
C VAL A 36 1.62 -5.95 6.38
N GLU A 37 1.31 -7.23 6.50
CA GLU A 37 1.87 -8.27 5.64
C GLU A 37 0.88 -8.72 4.57
N TRP A 38 1.40 -8.86 3.35
CA TRP A 38 0.66 -9.41 2.23
C TRP A 38 0.67 -10.93 2.35
N HIS A 39 -0.51 -11.53 2.39
CA HIS A 39 -0.69 -12.99 2.42
C HIS A 39 -0.91 -13.58 1.02
N GLY A 40 -0.89 -12.72 0.00
CA GLY A 40 -0.87 -13.07 -1.41
C GLY A 40 -0.55 -11.83 -2.26
N PRO A 41 -0.36 -11.98 -3.58
CA PRO A 41 0.04 -10.89 -4.47
C PRO A 41 -0.96 -9.74 -4.54
N MET A 42 -2.23 -10.01 -4.22
CA MET A 42 -3.36 -9.09 -4.42
C MET A 42 -4.13 -8.80 -3.13
N SER A 43 -3.67 -9.31 -1.99
CA SER A 43 -4.41 -9.15 -0.74
C SER A 43 -3.52 -9.08 0.49
N ALA A 44 -3.86 -8.12 1.35
CA ALA A 44 -3.39 -8.02 2.72
C ALA A 44 -4.59 -7.81 3.64
N SER A 45 -4.40 -8.05 4.93
CA SER A 45 -5.42 -7.77 5.93
C SER A 45 -4.78 -7.06 7.10
N GLY A 46 -5.52 -6.13 7.68
CA GLY A 46 -5.05 -5.32 8.79
C GLY A 46 -6.23 -4.84 9.62
N LYS A 47 -5.95 -4.48 10.86
CA LYS A 47 -6.96 -3.98 11.79
C LYS A 47 -6.93 -2.46 11.80
N VAL A 48 -8.10 -1.86 11.74
CA VAL A 48 -8.32 -0.42 11.89
C VAL A 48 -9.18 -0.23 13.13
N GLU A 49 -8.74 0.60 14.08
CA GLU A 49 -9.48 0.89 15.29
C GLU A 49 -10.24 2.21 15.23
N LYS A 50 -11.31 2.30 16.05
CA LYS A 50 -12.12 3.52 16.26
C LYS A 50 -12.68 4.12 14.96
N LEU A 51 -12.93 3.27 13.96
CA LEU A 51 -13.54 3.67 12.72
C LEU A 51 -15.05 3.82 12.92
N SER A 52 -15.55 5.05 12.88
CA SER A 52 -16.98 5.35 12.91
C SER A 52 -17.27 6.41 11.85
N LEU A 53 -17.45 5.96 10.61
CA LEU A 53 -17.69 6.82 9.45
C LEU A 53 -19.09 6.54 8.89
N ASN A 54 -19.82 7.59 8.55
CA ASN A 54 -21.12 7.51 7.88
C ASN A 54 -21.15 8.44 6.66
N GLY A 55 -21.55 7.90 5.51
CA GLY A 55 -21.60 8.58 4.22
C GLY A 55 -20.45 8.18 3.28
N ALA A 56 -20.17 9.03 2.30
CA ALA A 56 -19.12 8.81 1.30
C ALA A 56 -17.83 9.57 1.64
N PHE A 57 -16.70 8.88 1.51
CA PHE A 57 -15.36 9.41 1.80
C PHE A 57 -14.39 9.05 0.68
N LEU A 58 -13.49 9.99 0.38
CA LEU A 58 -12.23 9.68 -0.30
C LEU A 58 -11.31 8.98 0.69
N VAL A 59 -10.65 7.91 0.25
CA VAL A 59 -9.66 7.17 1.06
C VAL A 59 -8.29 7.32 0.41
N ASP A 60 -7.35 7.93 1.15
CA ASP A 60 -5.94 7.91 0.79
C ASP A 60 -5.26 6.72 1.49
N PHE A 61 -4.51 5.94 0.72
CA PHE A 61 -3.68 4.85 1.23
C PHE A 61 -2.21 5.25 1.17
N THR A 62 -1.53 5.24 2.31
CA THR A 62 -0.09 5.46 2.38
C THR A 62 0.60 4.20 2.88
N PHE A 63 1.52 3.70 2.05
CA PHE A 63 2.32 2.52 2.34
C PHE A 63 3.68 2.93 2.90
N GLU A 64 4.18 2.18 3.86
CA GLU A 64 5.58 2.25 4.26
C GLU A 64 6.45 1.46 3.29
N GLU A 65 7.73 1.83 3.19
CA GLU A 65 8.65 1.16 2.26
C GLU A 65 8.75 -0.35 2.52
N GLU A 66 8.73 -0.75 3.79
CA GLU A 66 8.74 -2.16 4.20
C GLU A 66 7.52 -2.91 3.68
N GLU A 67 6.35 -2.27 3.59
CA GLU A 67 5.11 -2.87 3.09
C GLU A 67 5.16 -3.08 1.59
N LEU A 68 5.74 -2.13 0.86
CA LEU A 68 5.96 -2.27 -0.59
C LEU A 68 6.95 -3.40 -0.88
N ARG A 69 8.03 -3.50 -0.09
CA ARG A 69 9.02 -4.59 -0.20
C ARG A 69 8.36 -5.94 0.10
N ASN A 70 7.50 -6.00 1.12
CA ASN A 70 6.78 -7.21 1.46
C ASN A 70 5.83 -7.63 0.33
N TRP A 71 5.06 -6.70 -0.22
CA TRP A 71 4.20 -6.97 -1.38
C TRP A 71 4.97 -7.57 -2.56
N LEU A 72 6.12 -6.97 -2.92
CA LEU A 72 6.96 -7.50 -4.01
C LEU A 72 7.44 -8.92 -3.73
N LYS A 73 7.80 -9.25 -2.49
CA LYS A 73 8.17 -10.61 -2.11
C LYS A 73 6.99 -11.57 -2.27
N ALA A 74 5.81 -11.20 -1.79
CA ALA A 74 4.60 -12.01 -1.95
C ALA A 74 4.24 -12.23 -3.44
N LEU A 75 4.46 -11.23 -4.29
CA LEU A 75 4.29 -11.36 -5.74
C LEU A 75 5.32 -12.31 -6.36
N VAL A 76 6.60 -12.19 -5.99
CA VAL A 76 7.66 -13.09 -6.47
C VAL A 76 7.39 -14.53 -6.06
N GLU A 77 6.93 -14.78 -4.84
CA GLU A 77 6.62 -16.13 -4.35
C GLU A 77 5.41 -16.74 -5.07
N ALA A 78 4.39 -15.94 -5.38
CA ALA A 78 3.17 -16.41 -6.01
C ALA A 78 3.28 -16.54 -7.55
N ASP A 79 3.93 -15.59 -8.21
CA ASP A 79 4.11 -15.55 -9.67
C ASP A 79 5.42 -14.83 -10.05
N PRO A 80 6.56 -15.56 -10.10
CA PRO A 80 7.85 -15.00 -10.45
C PRO A 80 7.89 -14.36 -11.85
N ALA A 81 7.12 -14.90 -12.81
CA ALA A 81 7.12 -14.40 -14.18
C ALA A 81 6.42 -13.03 -14.26
N ALA A 82 5.28 -12.88 -13.58
CA ALA A 82 4.62 -11.58 -13.46
C ALA A 82 5.48 -10.57 -12.71
N ALA A 83 6.16 -10.99 -11.63
CA ALA A 83 7.06 -10.14 -10.87
C ALA A 83 8.22 -9.59 -11.73
N LEU A 84 8.85 -10.46 -12.54
CA LEU A 84 9.91 -10.06 -13.45
C LEU A 84 9.44 -9.05 -14.48
N ARG A 85 8.29 -9.32 -15.12
CA ARG A 85 7.70 -8.40 -16.10
C ARG A 85 7.43 -7.02 -15.48
N LEU A 86 6.79 -6.99 -14.31
CA LEU A 86 6.51 -5.75 -13.59
C LEU A 86 7.80 -4.99 -13.24
N SER A 87 8.83 -5.71 -12.79
CA SER A 87 10.14 -5.09 -12.50
C SER A 87 10.77 -4.48 -13.75
N SER A 88 10.69 -5.15 -14.90
CA SER A 88 11.22 -4.61 -16.15
C SER A 88 10.47 -3.36 -16.61
N GLU A 89 9.13 -3.34 -16.50
CA GLU A 89 8.30 -2.17 -16.80
C GLU A 89 8.66 -0.98 -15.89
N ALA A 90 8.81 -1.23 -14.58
CA ALA A 90 9.20 -0.21 -13.62
C ALA A 90 10.61 0.35 -13.89
N GLN A 91 11.57 -0.51 -14.23
CA GLN A 91 12.92 -0.10 -14.61
C GLN A 91 12.92 0.77 -15.87
N ALA A 92 12.18 0.37 -16.91
CA ALA A 92 12.06 1.14 -18.13
C ALA A 92 11.49 2.55 -17.86
N ALA A 93 10.42 2.63 -17.05
CA ALA A 93 9.83 3.90 -16.66
C ALA A 93 10.81 4.79 -15.88
N ALA A 94 11.59 4.20 -14.96
CA ALA A 94 12.61 4.93 -14.20
C ALA A 94 13.71 5.51 -15.10
N ILE A 95 14.20 4.73 -16.07
CA ILE A 95 15.21 5.20 -17.04
C ILE A 95 14.68 6.41 -17.82
N ILE A 96 13.44 6.34 -18.32
CA ILE A 96 12.80 7.44 -19.06
C ILE A 96 12.68 8.70 -18.18
N ALA A 97 12.18 8.54 -16.95
CA ALA A 97 12.00 9.66 -16.03
C ALA A 97 13.34 10.34 -15.70
N LEU A 98 14.38 9.56 -15.41
CA LEU A 98 15.73 10.06 -15.13
C LEU A 98 16.32 10.79 -16.33
N SER A 99 16.22 10.21 -17.53
CA SER A 99 16.73 10.85 -18.75
C SER A 99 16.06 12.20 -19.03
N THR A 100 14.75 12.29 -18.79
CA THR A 100 13.97 13.53 -18.99
C THR A 100 14.32 14.59 -17.94
N ALA A 101 14.55 14.19 -16.69
CA ALA A 101 14.99 15.08 -15.62
C ALA A 101 16.39 15.64 -15.89
N THR A 102 17.31 14.82 -16.41
CA THR A 102 18.66 15.27 -16.81
C THR A 102 18.61 16.30 -17.94
N VAL A 103 17.76 16.10 -18.96
CA VAL A 103 17.62 17.08 -20.06
C VAL A 103 17.11 18.43 -19.55
N LYS A 104 16.12 18.44 -18.64
CA LYS A 104 15.61 19.68 -18.01
C LYS A 104 16.60 20.40 -17.12
N ALA A 105 17.58 19.69 -16.54
CA ALA A 105 18.58 20.30 -15.66
C ALA A 105 19.73 20.99 -16.43
N VAL A 106 19.86 20.71 -17.73
CA VAL A 106 20.93 21.25 -18.60
C VAL A 106 20.40 22.33 -19.58
N SER A 107 19.07 22.51 -19.64
CA SER A 107 18.36 23.57 -20.38
C SER A 107 18.01 24.75 -19.49
#